data_AF-A0AAE9DN87-F1
#
_entry.id   AF-A0AAE9DN87-F1
#
_cell.length_a   1.000
_cell.length_b   1.000
_cell.length_c   1.000
_cell.angle_alpha   90.00
_cell.angle_beta   90.00
_cell.angle_gamma   90.00
#
_symmetry.space_group_name_H-M   'P 1'
#
loop_
_entity.id
_entity.type
_entity.pdbx_description
1 polymer ?
#
loop_
_entity_poly.entity_id
_entity_poly.type
_entity_poly.pdbx_seq_one_letter_code
_entity_poly.pdbx_strand_id
1 'polypeptide(L)'
;MIGFSEETNEWNEVPRSLHLENGIDDDTVQGILVANMCKPPIIVKKCEEFLVKESKKGLKEKLELAGNYRMEGLKKQCLDEIKSKEDIRSVIPADPMEMDKEILAELLKKALILLDSN
;
A
#
# COMPACT_ATOMS: atom_id res chain seq x y z
N MET A 1 20.77 0.67 -48.45
CA MET A 1 20.71 1.87 -47.59
C MET A 1 19.55 1.72 -46.63
N ILE A 2 19.70 2.38 -45.48
CA ILE A 2 18.85 2.54 -44.30
C ILE A 2 17.35 2.80 -44.62
N GLY A 3 16.45 2.32 -43.75
CA GLY A 3 15.04 2.76 -43.67
C GLY A 3 14.28 2.09 -42.50
N PHE A 4 14.09 2.82 -41.40
CA PHE A 4 13.31 2.44 -40.20
C PHE A 4 11.81 2.21 -40.53
N SER A 5 10.94 1.60 -39.72
CA SER A 5 10.99 1.17 -38.30
C SER A 5 10.46 -0.29 -38.14
N GLU A 6 10.01 -0.88 -37.01
CA GLU A 6 9.68 -0.44 -35.64
C GLU A 6 9.87 -1.61 -34.62
N GLU A 7 9.24 -1.58 -33.44
CA GLU A 7 9.62 -2.40 -32.26
C GLU A 7 8.90 -3.75 -32.05
N THR A 8 9.50 -4.55 -31.18
CA THR A 8 9.27 -5.98 -30.90
C THR A 8 8.00 -6.30 -30.10
N ASN A 9 7.22 -7.28 -30.58
CA ASN A 9 6.06 -7.84 -29.87
C ASN A 9 6.48 -8.86 -28.79
N GLU A 10 6.94 -8.41 -27.61
CA GLU A 10 7.27 -9.29 -26.47
C GLU A 10 6.04 -9.81 -25.69
N TRP A 11 4.81 -9.48 -26.12
CA TRP A 11 3.56 -9.88 -25.44
C TRP A 11 3.12 -11.34 -25.66
N ASN A 12 3.85 -12.12 -26.47
CA ASN A 12 3.39 -13.44 -26.92
C ASN A 12 3.71 -14.62 -25.98
N GLU A 13 4.42 -14.40 -24.86
CA GLU A 13 4.78 -15.45 -23.89
C GLU A 13 4.18 -15.26 -22.48
N VAL A 14 3.00 -14.64 -22.37
CA VAL A 14 2.19 -14.72 -21.14
C VAL A 14 1.11 -15.81 -21.32
N PRO A 15 1.18 -16.95 -20.60
CA PRO A 15 0.21 -18.04 -20.76
C PRO A 15 -1.22 -17.61 -20.42
N ARG A 16 -2.18 -18.06 -21.23
CA ARG A 16 -3.63 -17.80 -21.08
C ARG A 16 -4.28 -18.57 -19.91
N SER A 17 -3.66 -18.56 -18.73
CA SER A 17 -4.20 -19.18 -17.51
C SER A 17 -4.70 -18.18 -16.46
N LEU A 18 -4.40 -16.88 -16.62
CA LEU A 18 -4.89 -15.81 -15.73
C LEU A 18 -6.34 -15.38 -16.07
N HIS A 19 -7.27 -16.33 -16.08
CA HIS A 19 -8.70 -16.00 -15.95
C HIS A 19 -8.99 -15.75 -14.47
N LEU A 20 -8.86 -14.49 -14.07
CA LEU A 20 -9.13 -14.02 -12.70
C LEU A 20 -10.66 -13.91 -12.47
N GLU A 21 -11.34 -15.06 -12.44
CA GLU A 21 -12.81 -15.14 -12.27
C GLU A 21 -13.22 -15.68 -10.89
N ASN A 22 -12.29 -16.22 -10.09
CA ASN A 22 -12.57 -16.66 -8.72
C ASN A 22 -12.09 -15.62 -7.70
N GLY A 23 -12.93 -15.40 -6.67
CA GLY A 23 -12.79 -14.31 -5.71
C GLY A 23 -11.50 -14.36 -4.89
N ILE A 24 -11.02 -13.17 -4.52
CA ILE A 24 -9.86 -13.00 -3.65
C ILE A 24 -10.27 -13.37 -2.22
N ASP A 25 -9.68 -14.44 -1.68
CA ASP A 25 -9.74 -14.80 -0.26
C ASP A 25 -8.41 -14.47 0.46
N ASP A 26 -8.42 -14.54 1.80
CA ASP A 26 -7.28 -14.16 2.64
C ASP A 26 -6.04 -15.03 2.40
N ASP A 27 -6.21 -16.31 2.01
CA ASP A 27 -5.11 -17.22 1.68
C ASP A 27 -4.48 -16.87 0.31
N THR A 28 -5.29 -16.48 -0.67
CA THR A 28 -4.81 -16.09 -2.02
C THR A 28 -4.03 -14.77 -2.00
N VAL A 29 -4.39 -13.83 -1.11
CA VAL A 29 -3.64 -12.57 -0.91
C VAL A 29 -2.17 -12.84 -0.57
N GLN A 30 -1.90 -13.87 0.24
CA GLN A 30 -0.54 -14.20 0.66
C GLN A 30 0.30 -14.82 -0.48
N GLY A 31 -0.33 -15.54 -1.41
CA GLY A 31 0.32 -16.10 -2.60
C GLY A 31 0.64 -15.06 -3.69
N ILE A 32 -0.29 -14.13 -3.96
CA ILE A 32 -0.08 -13.02 -4.92
C ILE A 32 1.10 -12.13 -4.46
N LEU A 33 1.29 -12.02 -3.15
CA LEU A 33 2.39 -11.27 -2.53
C LEU A 33 3.80 -11.84 -2.78
N VAL A 34 3.90 -13.09 -3.24
CA VAL A 34 5.18 -13.76 -3.55
C VAL A 34 5.57 -13.60 -5.03
N ALA A 35 4.60 -13.37 -5.93
CA ALA A 35 4.82 -13.06 -7.35
C ALA A 35 5.38 -11.63 -7.60
N ASN A 36 6.04 -11.07 -6.59
CA ASN A 36 6.23 -9.64 -6.32
C ASN A 36 7.61 -9.14 -6.74
N MET A 37 8.25 -9.79 -7.73
CA MET A 37 9.49 -9.31 -8.34
C MET A 37 9.26 -8.27 -9.44
N CYS A 38 8.05 -8.20 -10.00
CA CYS A 38 7.58 -7.07 -10.79
C CYS A 38 6.25 -6.59 -10.21
N LYS A 39 6.27 -5.49 -9.45
CA LYS A 39 5.05 -4.71 -9.19
C LYS A 39 4.83 -3.77 -10.38
N PRO A 40 3.88 -4.02 -11.31
CA PRO A 40 3.45 -2.96 -12.20
C PRO A 40 2.79 -1.90 -11.29
N PRO A 41 3.06 -0.59 -11.47
CA PRO A 41 2.45 0.45 -10.63
C PRO A 41 0.90 0.44 -10.68
N ILE A 42 0.33 -0.22 -11.71
CA ILE A 42 -1.10 -0.51 -11.87
C ILE A 42 -1.63 -1.42 -10.75
N ILE A 43 -0.88 -2.47 -10.35
CA ILE A 43 -1.34 -3.39 -9.29
C ILE A 43 -1.32 -2.69 -7.93
N VAL A 44 -0.26 -1.94 -7.64
CA VAL A 44 -0.15 -1.16 -6.38
C VAL A 44 -1.34 -0.20 -6.26
N LYS A 45 -1.64 0.58 -7.31
CA LYS A 45 -2.80 1.50 -7.31
C LYS A 45 -4.14 0.78 -7.10
N LYS A 46 -4.35 -0.39 -7.72
CA LYS A 46 -5.58 -1.18 -7.48
C LYS A 46 -5.67 -1.65 -6.02
N CYS A 47 -4.56 -2.08 -5.42
CA CYS A 47 -4.53 -2.45 -4.01
C CYS A 47 -4.79 -1.24 -3.09
N GLU A 48 -4.20 -0.06 -3.39
CA GLU A 48 -4.48 1.18 -2.67
C GLU A 48 -5.97 1.55 -2.75
N GLU A 49 -6.56 1.55 -3.95
CA GLU A 49 -7.99 1.87 -4.12
C GLU A 49 -8.92 0.91 -3.36
N PHE A 50 -8.63 -0.40 -3.38
CA PHE A 50 -9.38 -1.40 -2.61
C PHE A 50 -9.24 -1.21 -1.09
N LEU A 51 -8.00 -0.98 -0.62
CA LEU A 51 -7.71 -0.75 0.81
C LEU A 51 -8.36 0.53 1.34
N VAL A 52 -8.60 1.52 0.47
CA VAL A 52 -9.30 2.76 0.81
C VAL A 52 -10.82 2.58 0.75
N LYS A 53 -11.37 2.07 -0.36
CA LYS A 53 -12.81 2.10 -0.66
C LYS A 53 -13.61 0.93 -0.09
N GLU A 54 -13.02 -0.26 -0.03
CA GLU A 54 -13.75 -1.53 0.19
C GLU A 54 -13.28 -2.28 1.44
N SER A 55 -12.01 -2.08 1.83
CA SER A 55 -11.43 -2.79 2.98
C SER A 55 -11.94 -2.27 4.33
N LYS A 56 -12.47 -3.21 5.12
CA LYS A 56 -12.91 -3.02 6.51
C LYS A 56 -11.75 -2.98 7.53
N LYS A 57 -10.49 -3.04 7.07
CA LYS A 57 -9.30 -3.02 7.94
C LYS A 57 -9.20 -1.73 8.75
N GLY A 58 -8.71 -1.84 9.98
CA GLY A 58 -8.44 -0.68 10.83
C GLY A 58 -7.29 0.18 10.32
N LEU A 59 -7.24 1.44 10.73
CA LEU A 59 -6.24 2.42 10.30
C LEU A 59 -4.79 1.96 10.55
N LYS A 60 -4.58 1.26 11.67
CA LYS A 60 -3.30 0.60 12.03
C LYS A 60 -2.83 -0.35 10.93
N GLU A 61 -3.66 -1.34 10.58
CA GLU A 61 -3.32 -2.34 9.56
C GLU A 61 -3.08 -1.69 8.19
N LYS A 62 -3.87 -0.66 7.83
CA LYS A 62 -3.66 0.07 6.56
C LYS A 62 -2.29 0.77 6.54
N LEU A 63 -1.84 1.35 7.65
CA LEU A 63 -0.50 1.96 7.76
C LEU A 63 0.63 0.91 7.73
N GLU A 64 0.47 -0.23 8.39
CA GLU A 64 1.43 -1.35 8.34
C GLU A 64 1.59 -1.88 6.90
N LEU A 65 0.48 -2.12 6.20
CA LEU A 65 0.48 -2.47 4.77
C LEU A 65 1.16 -1.38 3.92
N ALA A 66 0.88 -0.12 4.21
CA ALA A 66 1.42 0.99 3.44
C ALA A 66 2.95 1.11 3.57
N GLY A 67 3.49 0.96 4.78
CA GLY A 67 4.93 0.90 5.03
C GLY A 67 5.58 -0.32 4.38
N ASN A 68 5.08 -1.52 4.69
CA ASN A 68 5.65 -2.79 4.23
C ASN A 68 5.68 -2.91 2.69
N TYR A 69 4.72 -2.31 1.99
CA TYR A 69 4.64 -2.39 0.53
C TYR A 69 4.99 -1.09 -0.21
N ARG A 70 5.38 -0.03 0.49
CA ARG A 70 5.67 1.32 -0.04
C ARG A 70 4.50 1.89 -0.86
N MET A 71 3.30 1.82 -0.28
CA MET A 71 2.06 2.37 -0.86
C MET A 71 1.90 3.83 -0.41
N GLU A 72 2.63 4.75 -1.04
CA GLU A 72 2.66 6.17 -0.64
C GLU A 72 1.29 6.86 -0.73
N GLY A 73 0.40 6.41 -1.62
CA GLY A 73 -0.97 6.91 -1.72
C GLY A 73 -1.81 6.51 -0.51
N LEU A 74 -1.75 5.24 -0.11
CA LEU A 74 -2.41 4.73 1.09
C LEU A 74 -1.83 5.36 2.37
N LYS A 75 -0.50 5.42 2.49
CA LYS A 75 0.23 6.05 3.61
C LYS A 75 -0.24 7.47 3.85
N LYS A 76 -0.31 8.29 2.79
CA LYS A 76 -0.78 9.67 2.89
C LYS A 76 -2.23 9.75 3.36
N GLN A 77 -3.15 8.98 2.77
CA GLN A 77 -4.56 9.01 3.14
C GLN A 77 -4.77 8.59 4.60
N CYS A 78 -4.11 7.53 5.04
CA CYS A 78 -4.18 7.10 6.44
C CYS A 78 -3.60 8.15 7.41
N LEU A 79 -2.52 8.84 7.04
CA LEU A 79 -1.99 9.96 7.84
C LEU A 79 -2.94 11.16 7.86
N ASP A 80 -3.65 11.47 6.76
CA ASP A 80 -4.63 12.56 6.67
C ASP A 80 -5.93 12.28 7.46
N GLU A 81 -6.27 11.01 7.69
CA GLU A 81 -7.37 10.59 8.59
C GLU A 81 -7.06 10.87 10.08
N ILE A 82 -5.77 10.79 10.48
CA ILE A 82 -5.32 11.01 11.87
C ILE A 82 -5.41 12.49 12.25
N LYS A 83 -6.30 12.81 13.20
CA LYS A 83 -6.63 14.18 13.63
C LYS A 83 -6.60 14.40 15.14
N SER A 84 -6.62 13.33 15.94
CA SER A 84 -6.65 13.37 17.41
C SER A 84 -5.48 12.61 18.05
N LYS A 85 -5.30 12.81 19.37
CA LYS A 85 -4.30 12.09 20.17
C LYS A 85 -4.69 10.61 20.34
N GLU A 86 -5.99 10.35 20.30
CA GLU A 86 -6.64 9.05 20.38
C GLU A 86 -6.38 8.23 19.11
N ASP A 87 -6.50 8.85 17.93
CA ASP A 87 -6.15 8.21 16.64
C ASP A 87 -4.69 7.75 16.65
N ILE A 88 -3.77 8.62 17.06
CA ILE A 88 -2.32 8.32 17.15
C ILE A 88 -2.07 7.14 18.08
N ARG A 89 -2.72 7.10 19.25
CA ARG A 89 -2.63 5.97 20.19
C ARG A 89 -3.21 4.67 19.63
N SER A 90 -4.21 4.73 18.74
CA SER A 90 -4.82 3.55 18.12
C SER A 90 -3.95 2.90 17.04
N VAL A 91 -3.10 3.70 16.36
CA VAL A 91 -2.26 3.21 15.25
C VAL A 91 -0.85 2.80 15.66
N ILE A 92 -0.33 3.32 16.78
CA ILE A 92 1.00 2.95 17.26
C ILE A 92 0.99 1.47 17.74
N PRO A 93 1.87 0.60 17.21
CA PRO A 93 2.01 -0.78 17.69
C PRO A 93 2.66 -0.83 19.09
N ALA A 94 2.61 -2.00 19.73
CA ALA A 94 3.18 -2.19 21.07
C ALA A 94 4.71 -1.97 21.10
N ASP A 95 5.41 -2.34 20.03
CA ASP A 95 6.78 -1.92 19.76
C ASP A 95 6.79 -0.95 18.55
N PRO A 96 7.02 0.36 18.75
CA PRO A 96 7.15 1.34 17.68
C PRO A 96 8.27 1.03 16.67
N MET A 97 9.24 0.16 17.00
CA MET A 97 10.34 -0.20 16.11
C MET A 97 9.94 -1.16 14.98
N GLU A 98 8.80 -1.84 15.11
CA GLU A 98 8.21 -2.66 14.03
C GLU A 98 7.54 -1.80 12.94
N MET A 99 7.28 -0.52 13.24
CA MET A 99 6.62 0.42 12.34
C MET A 99 7.60 1.01 11.32
N ASP A 100 7.10 1.32 10.12
CA ASP A 100 7.91 2.07 9.15
C ASP A 100 8.37 3.41 9.72
N LYS A 101 9.66 3.71 9.56
CA LYS A 101 10.34 4.83 10.20
C LYS A 101 9.86 6.18 9.68
N GLU A 102 9.44 6.28 8.42
CA GLU A 102 8.89 7.51 7.88
C GLU A 102 7.49 7.76 8.43
N ILE A 103 6.65 6.72 8.50
CA ILE A 103 5.32 6.85 9.11
C ILE A 103 5.43 7.22 10.60
N LEU A 104 6.34 6.58 11.35
CA LEU A 104 6.60 6.92 12.75
C LEU A 104 7.06 8.38 12.92
N ALA A 105 7.92 8.87 12.03
CA ALA A 105 8.37 10.27 12.05
C ALA A 105 7.24 11.27 11.75
N GLU A 106 6.34 10.96 10.81
CA GLU A 106 5.16 11.79 10.52
C GLU A 106 4.13 11.77 11.66
N LEU A 107 3.91 10.62 12.31
CA LEU A 107 3.08 10.53 13.51
C LEU A 107 3.65 11.38 14.66
N LEU A 108 4.96 11.36 14.87
CA LEU A 108 5.62 12.18 15.90
C LEU A 108 5.43 13.68 15.63
N LYS A 109 5.58 14.14 14.37
CA LYS A 109 5.30 15.53 13.99
C LYS A 109 3.85 15.92 14.27
N LYS A 110 2.88 15.07 13.87
CA LYS A 110 1.45 15.29 14.17
C LYS A 110 1.17 15.33 15.66
N ALA A 111 1.79 14.45 16.46
CA ALA A 111 1.64 14.44 17.90
C ALA A 111 2.11 15.76 18.55
N LEU A 112 3.25 16.31 18.11
CA LEU A 112 3.77 17.59 18.60
C LEU A 112 2.80 18.75 18.27
N ILE A 113 2.33 18.84 17.02
CA ILE A 113 1.35 19.88 16.60
C ILE A 113 0.07 19.82 17.44
N LEU A 114 -0.42 18.62 17.76
CA LEU A 114 -1.60 18.42 18.62
C LEU A 114 -1.34 18.69 20.11
N LEU A 115 -0.09 18.72 20.56
CA LEU A 115 0.29 19.14 21.91
C LEU A 115 0.39 20.67 21.99
N ASP A 116 0.97 21.33 20.98
CA ASP A 116 1.13 22.79 20.92
C ASP A 116 -0.20 23.55 20.71
N SER A 117 -1.26 22.86 20.28
CA SER A 117 -2.58 23.43 19.96
C SER A 117 -3.58 23.45 21.14
N ASN A 118 -3.12 23.32 22.40
CA ASN A 118 -3.98 23.12 23.58
C ASN A 118 -3.59 23.98 24.78
#